data_AF-A0A6C0HYZ9-F1
#
_entry.id   AF-A0A6C0HYZ9-F1
#
_cell.length_a   1.000
_cell.length_b   1.000
_cell.length_c   1.000
_cell.angle_alpha   90.00
_cell.angle_beta   90.00
_cell.angle_gamma   90.00
#
_symmetry.space_group_name_H-M   'P 1'
#
loop_
_entity.id
_entity.type
_entity.pdbx_description
1 polymer ?
#
loop_
_entity_poly.entity_id
_entity_poly.type
_entity_poly.pdbx_seq_one_letter_code
_entity_poly.pdbx_strand_id
1 'polypeptide(L)'
;MSLIHNLLHLPNELVLKIWSYTYSPQPSNLLEDIRDYSSSFDVICYYYFTKLMEDYGNDFLFHTYINWAIHDIVDYISFFKNDYEIILNETDYSVWRRCFQCKNMNTLELEGFIYKFEKGSLDNTKLRFLWGLLQPNERKEFIEDYEEFLFDDEEEEDEEEDFDY
;
A
#
# COMPACT_ATOMS: atom_id res chain seq x y z
N MET A 1 22.42 -13.56 3.05
CA MET A 1 22.50 -14.96 3.54
C MET A 1 21.50 -15.79 2.75
N SER A 2 21.91 -16.92 2.19
CA SER A 2 21.03 -17.79 1.37
C SER A 2 19.93 -18.42 2.24
N LEU A 3 18.68 -18.42 1.76
CA LEU A 3 17.52 -19.04 2.41
C LEU A 3 17.82 -20.48 2.85
N ILE A 4 18.64 -21.19 2.07
CA ILE A 4 19.09 -22.57 2.31
C ILE A 4 19.88 -22.68 3.63
N HIS A 5 20.71 -21.69 3.96
CA HIS A 5 21.52 -21.72 5.17
C HIS A 5 20.65 -21.63 6.44
N ASN A 6 19.55 -20.88 6.40
CA ASN A 6 18.64 -20.74 7.53
C ASN A 6 17.73 -21.96 7.71
N LEU A 7 17.39 -22.67 6.63
CA LEU A 7 16.60 -23.89 6.68
C LEU A 7 17.32 -25.05 7.37
N LEU A 8 18.66 -25.09 7.33
CA LEU A 8 19.49 -26.13 7.97
C LEU A 8 19.44 -26.12 9.51
N HIS A 9 18.95 -25.02 10.10
CA HIS A 9 18.81 -24.89 11.55
C HIS A 9 17.40 -25.21 12.07
N LEU A 10 16.45 -25.52 11.17
CA LEU A 10 15.10 -25.90 11.55
C LEU A 10 14.97 -27.41 11.76
N PRO A 11 14.09 -27.86 12.67
CA PRO A 11 13.69 -29.27 12.76
C PRO A 11 13.27 -29.83 11.40
N ASN A 12 13.66 -31.07 11.11
CA ASN A 12 13.41 -31.72 9.82
C ASN A 12 11.93 -31.73 9.44
N GLU A 13 11.03 -31.83 10.41
CA GLU A 13 9.57 -31.80 10.19
C GLU A 13 9.11 -30.46 9.61
N LEU A 14 9.72 -29.35 10.03
CA LEU A 14 9.44 -28.03 9.49
C LEU A 14 10.06 -27.85 8.11
N VAL A 15 11.29 -28.33 7.91
CA VAL A 15 11.95 -28.29 6.60
C VAL A 15 11.15 -29.05 5.57
N LEU A 16 10.68 -30.26 5.89
CA LEU A 16 9.84 -31.07 5.00
C LEU A 16 8.51 -30.38 4.68
N LYS A 17 7.88 -29.73 5.67
CA LYS A 17 6.68 -28.92 5.42
C LYS A 17 6.97 -27.75 4.49
N ILE A 18 8.02 -26.98 4.73
CA ILE A 18 8.41 -25.84 3.88
C ILE A 18 8.70 -26.33 2.45
N TRP A 19 9.47 -27.41 2.30
CA TRP A 19 9.75 -28.00 1.00
C TRP A 19 8.48 -28.45 0.29
N SER A 20 7.53 -29.09 0.97
CA SER A 20 6.25 -29.45 0.34
C SER A 20 5.52 -28.24 -0.24
N TYR A 21 5.61 -27.07 0.40
CA TYR A 21 5.05 -25.84 -0.13
C TYR A 21 5.85 -25.30 -1.33
N THR A 22 7.18 -25.39 -1.32
CA THR A 22 8.01 -24.88 -2.44
C THR A 22 7.96 -25.73 -3.71
N TYR A 23 7.66 -27.03 -3.58
CA TYR A 23 7.55 -27.95 -4.72
C TYR A 23 6.10 -28.15 -5.21
N SER A 24 5.13 -27.55 -4.53
CA SER A 24 3.74 -27.57 -4.99
C SER A 24 3.46 -26.40 -5.94
N PRO A 25 2.64 -26.61 -7.00
CA PRO A 25 2.14 -25.51 -7.80
C PRO A 25 1.48 -24.47 -6.89
N GLN A 26 1.91 -23.21 -7.00
CA GLN A 26 1.27 -22.14 -6.26
C GLN A 26 -0.11 -21.84 -6.87
N PRO A 27 -1.11 -21.47 -6.05
CA PRO A 27 -2.40 -21.02 -6.55
C PRO A 27 -2.23 -19.88 -7.56
N SER A 28 -2.96 -19.92 -8.69
CA SER A 28 -2.81 -18.92 -9.75
C SER A 28 -3.13 -17.50 -9.26
N ASN A 29 -4.14 -17.37 -8.41
CA ASN A 29 -4.53 -16.09 -7.78
C ASN A 29 -3.41 -15.49 -6.93
N LEU A 30 -2.62 -16.32 -6.22
CA LEU A 30 -1.47 -15.84 -5.45
C LEU A 30 -0.35 -15.36 -6.38
N LEU A 31 -0.11 -16.06 -7.48
CA LEU A 31 0.90 -15.66 -8.46
C LEU A 31 0.52 -14.37 -9.19
N GLU A 32 -0.77 -14.20 -9.50
CA GLU A 32 -1.33 -12.96 -10.05
C GLU A 32 -1.14 -11.82 -9.08
N ASP A 33 -1.52 -11.99 -7.81
CA ASP A 33 -1.36 -10.98 -6.76
C ASP A 33 0.11 -10.57 -6.56
N ILE A 34 1.05 -11.52 -6.53
CA ILE A 34 2.49 -11.21 -6.42
C ILE A 34 3.01 -10.40 -7.62
N ARG A 35 2.60 -10.76 -8.84
CA ARG A 35 3.02 -10.03 -10.05
C ARG A 35 2.44 -8.62 -10.05
N ASP A 36 1.15 -8.54 -9.78
CA ASP A 36 0.40 -7.30 -9.71
C ASP A 36 0.96 -6.38 -8.62
N TYR A 37 1.31 -6.93 -7.45
CA TYR A 37 1.99 -6.20 -6.36
C TYR A 37 3.25 -5.51 -6.87
N SER A 38 4.12 -6.26 -7.56
CA SER A 38 5.37 -5.69 -8.06
C SER A 38 5.11 -4.59 -9.08
N SER A 39 4.28 -4.85 -10.08
CA SER A 39 4.02 -3.87 -11.15
C SER A 39 3.29 -2.63 -10.66
N SER A 40 2.29 -2.79 -9.78
CA SER A 40 1.53 -1.65 -9.27
C SER A 40 2.34 -0.85 -8.25
N PHE A 41 3.23 -1.49 -7.50
CA PHE A 41 4.15 -0.79 -6.61
C PHE A 41 5.16 0.07 -7.39
N ASP A 42 5.66 -0.44 -8.52
CA ASP A 42 6.55 0.33 -9.39
C ASP A 42 5.86 1.57 -9.95
N VAL A 43 4.55 1.49 -10.27
CA VAL A 43 3.73 2.63 -10.70
C VAL A 43 3.61 3.69 -9.61
N ILE A 44 3.28 3.29 -8.37
CA ILE A 44 3.24 4.22 -7.23
C ILE A 44 4.60 4.88 -6.98
N CYS A 45 5.69 4.08 -7.04
CA CYS A 45 7.04 4.63 -6.92
C CYS A 45 7.33 5.66 -8.02
N TYR A 46 6.90 5.39 -9.25
CA TYR A 46 7.06 6.34 -10.34
C TYR A 46 6.31 7.65 -10.05
N TYR A 47 5.05 7.60 -9.63
CA TYR A 47 4.29 8.81 -9.32
C TYR A 47 4.90 9.62 -8.18
N TYR A 48 5.11 9.00 -7.01
CA TYR A 48 5.59 9.73 -5.84
C TYR A 48 7.07 10.12 -5.91
N PHE A 49 7.92 9.35 -6.59
CA PHE A 49 9.36 9.62 -6.61
C PHE A 49 9.88 10.19 -7.92
N THR A 50 9.10 10.13 -9.01
CA THR A 50 9.52 10.68 -10.32
C THR A 50 8.64 11.87 -10.70
N LYS A 51 7.31 11.69 -10.81
CA LYS A 51 6.40 12.77 -11.23
C LYS A 51 6.40 13.94 -10.23
N LEU A 52 6.17 13.67 -8.94
CA LEU A 52 6.20 14.73 -7.92
C LEU A 52 7.58 15.40 -7.76
N MET A 53 8.67 14.69 -8.07
CA MET A 53 10.01 15.31 -8.09
C MET A 53 10.18 16.31 -9.24
N GLU A 54 9.53 16.06 -10.38
CA GLU A 54 9.50 16.98 -11.51
C GLU A 54 8.65 18.23 -11.18
N ASP A 55 7.50 18.04 -10.53
CA ASP A 55 6.54 19.12 -10.23
C ASP A 55 7.00 20.03 -9.07
N TYR A 56 7.53 19.45 -7.98
CA TYR A 56 7.90 20.19 -6.76
C TYR A 56 9.41 20.46 -6.63
N GLY A 57 10.23 19.92 -7.53
CA GLY A 57 11.67 20.15 -7.61
C GLY A 57 12.53 19.28 -6.67
N ASN A 58 13.84 19.25 -6.96
CA ASN A 58 14.84 18.41 -6.29
C ASN A 58 15.14 18.76 -4.81
N ASP A 59 14.59 19.86 -4.29
CA ASP A 59 14.84 20.30 -2.91
C ASP A 59 14.06 19.47 -1.87
N PHE A 60 13.10 18.66 -2.31
CA PHE A 60 12.36 17.74 -1.46
C PHE A 60 13.11 16.42 -1.24
N LEU A 61 13.28 16.04 0.03
CA LEU A 61 13.92 14.80 0.43
C LEU A 61 13.06 13.58 0.04
N PHE A 62 13.70 12.51 -0.43
CA PHE A 62 13.07 11.21 -0.70
C PHE A 62 12.16 10.71 0.45
N HIS A 63 12.51 11.03 1.70
CA HIS A 63 11.70 10.70 2.87
C HIS A 63 10.34 11.42 2.89
N THR A 64 10.24 12.63 2.35
CA THR A 64 8.98 13.38 2.26
C THR A 64 7.99 12.67 1.35
N TYR A 65 8.44 12.22 0.18
CA TYR A 65 7.60 11.49 -0.76
C TYR A 65 7.14 10.13 -0.22
N ILE A 66 8.01 9.42 0.52
CA ILE A 66 7.60 8.20 1.23
C ILE A 66 6.51 8.50 2.25
N ASN A 67 6.63 9.61 2.98
CA ASN A 67 5.63 9.98 3.97
C ASN A 67 4.29 10.27 3.32
N TRP A 68 4.26 11.04 2.22
CA TRP A 68 3.04 11.33 1.47
C TRP A 68 2.38 10.05 0.97
N ALA A 69 3.12 9.18 0.28
CA ALA A 69 2.59 7.90 -0.17
C ALA A 69 2.03 7.04 0.98
N ILE A 70 2.69 7.00 2.13
CA ILE A 70 2.18 6.28 3.30
C ILE A 70 0.88 6.91 3.83
N HIS A 71 0.81 8.24 3.91
CA HIS A 71 -0.38 8.94 4.39
C HIS A 71 -1.57 8.70 3.46
N ASP A 72 -1.38 8.85 2.15
CA ASP A 72 -2.46 8.69 1.17
C ASP A 72 -2.98 7.24 1.16
N ILE A 73 -2.10 6.25 1.26
CA ILE A 73 -2.52 4.84 1.37
C ILE A 73 -3.24 4.57 2.69
N VAL A 74 -2.79 5.15 3.81
CA VAL A 74 -3.48 5.01 5.11
C VAL A 74 -4.87 5.65 5.05
N ASP A 75 -4.99 6.80 4.40
CA ASP A 75 -6.25 7.50 4.22
C ASP A 75 -7.18 6.69 3.32
N TYR A 76 -6.71 6.15 2.18
CA TYR A 76 -7.49 5.24 1.34
C TYR A 76 -8.00 4.02 2.15
N ILE A 77 -7.13 3.38 2.94
CA ILE A 77 -7.51 2.25 3.79
C ILE A 77 -8.57 2.63 4.83
N SER A 78 -8.52 3.87 5.34
CA SER A 78 -9.37 4.33 6.43
C SER A 78 -10.71 4.91 5.95
N PHE A 79 -10.73 5.56 4.80
CA PHE A 79 -11.85 6.36 4.30
C PHE A 79 -12.58 5.72 3.12
N PHE A 80 -11.90 5.05 2.18
CA PHE A 80 -12.52 4.72 0.88
C PHE A 80 -13.48 3.52 0.90
N LYS A 81 -13.50 2.72 1.98
CA LYS A 81 -14.58 1.71 2.19
C LYS A 81 -15.82 2.25 2.90
N ASN A 82 -15.75 3.46 3.42
CA ASN A 82 -16.91 4.16 3.96
C ASN A 82 -17.41 5.11 2.87
N ASP A 83 -18.06 4.53 1.86
CA ASP A 83 -18.97 5.27 0.97
C ASP A 83 -19.77 6.26 1.84
N TYR A 84 -19.99 7.46 1.31
CA TYR A 84 -20.60 8.65 1.93
C TYR A 84 -21.93 8.47 2.70
N GLU A 85 -22.42 7.26 2.94
CA GLU A 85 -23.44 6.93 3.92
C GLU A 85 -22.87 6.72 5.32
N ILE A 86 -22.95 7.81 6.08
CA ILE A 86 -23.04 7.88 7.54
C ILE A 86 -23.69 6.61 8.13
N ILE A 87 -22.88 5.66 8.59
CA ILE A 87 -23.23 4.81 9.74
C ILE A 87 -22.05 4.81 10.70
N LEU A 88 -22.19 5.66 11.71
CA LEU A 88 -21.49 5.60 12.99
C LEU A 88 -21.34 4.13 13.45
N ASN A 89 -20.09 3.66 13.59
CA ASN A 89 -19.57 2.78 14.67
C ASN A 89 -18.73 1.55 14.27
N GLU A 90 -18.41 1.31 13.00
CA GLU A 90 -17.43 0.26 12.68
C GLU A 90 -16.44 0.77 11.64
N THR A 91 -15.29 1.27 12.10
CA THR A 91 -14.11 1.42 11.24
C THR A 91 -13.85 0.08 10.57
N ASP A 92 -13.89 0.02 9.24
CA ASP A 92 -13.64 -1.23 8.53
C ASP A 92 -12.15 -1.58 8.60
N TYR A 93 -11.78 -2.35 9.61
CA TYR A 93 -10.43 -2.87 9.75
C TYR A 93 -10.15 -4.10 8.85
N SER A 94 -10.98 -4.38 7.85
CA SER A 94 -10.86 -5.56 6.98
C SER A 94 -9.49 -5.67 6.31
N VAL A 95 -8.94 -4.54 5.85
CA VAL A 95 -7.61 -4.49 5.22
C VAL A 95 -6.54 -4.88 6.22
N TRP A 96 -6.55 -4.30 7.42
CA TRP A 96 -5.61 -4.63 8.48
C TRP A 96 -5.69 -6.10 8.90
N ARG A 97 -6.89 -6.69 8.90
CA ARG A 97 -7.10 -8.12 9.23
C ARG A 97 -6.52 -9.11 8.22
N ARG A 98 -6.07 -8.64 7.05
CA ARG A 98 -5.28 -9.46 6.12
C ARG A 98 -3.87 -9.73 6.63
N CYS A 99 -3.33 -8.84 7.47
CA CYS A 99 -2.10 -9.13 8.20
C CYS A 99 -2.34 -10.31 9.14
N PHE A 100 -1.49 -11.33 9.03
CA PHE A 100 -1.60 -12.55 9.83
C PHE A 100 -1.66 -12.26 11.33
N GLN A 101 -0.90 -11.26 11.80
CA GLN A 101 -0.88 -10.86 13.22
C GLN A 101 -2.21 -10.24 13.67
N CYS A 102 -2.90 -9.54 12.78
CA CYS A 102 -4.13 -8.80 13.06
C CYS A 102 -5.40 -9.65 12.90
N LYS A 103 -5.31 -10.80 12.23
CA LYS A 103 -6.46 -11.65 11.87
C LYS A 103 -7.43 -11.93 13.03
N ASN A 104 -6.89 -12.21 14.21
CA ASN A 104 -7.67 -12.58 15.39
C ASN A 104 -7.68 -11.51 16.49
N MET A 105 -7.16 -10.30 16.22
CA MET A 105 -7.19 -9.20 17.19
C MET A 105 -8.62 -8.70 17.39
N ASN A 106 -9.01 -8.42 18.63
CA ASN A 106 -10.23 -7.65 18.89
C ASN A 106 -10.04 -6.18 18.46
N THR A 107 -11.12 -5.40 18.44
CA THR A 107 -11.10 -4.01 17.96
C THR A 107 -10.08 -3.14 18.70
N LEU A 108 -10.02 -3.21 20.04
CA LEU A 108 -9.08 -2.42 20.84
C LEU A 108 -7.62 -2.83 20.60
N GLU A 109 -7.36 -4.12 20.43
CA GLU A 109 -6.03 -4.63 20.09
C GLU A 109 -5.59 -4.13 18.72
N LEU A 110 -6.52 -4.10 17.77
CA LEU A 110 -6.28 -3.67 16.39
C LEU A 110 -6.04 -2.16 16.31
N GLU A 111 -6.84 -1.35 17.00
CA GLU A 111 -6.61 0.08 17.17
C GLU A 111 -5.24 0.37 17.79
N GLY A 112 -4.88 -0.37 18.85
CA GLY A 112 -3.57 -0.25 19.47
C GLY A 112 -2.42 -0.66 18.55
N PHE A 113 -2.63 -1.64 17.66
CA PHE A 113 -1.67 -2.03 16.64
C PHE A 113 -1.51 -0.94 15.58
N ILE A 114 -2.61 -0.44 15.03
CA ILE A 114 -2.64 0.60 13.97
C ILE A 114 -1.99 1.88 14.49
N TYR A 115 -2.35 2.34 15.69
CA TYR A 115 -1.74 3.52 16.30
C TYR A 115 -0.22 3.39 16.47
N LYS A 116 0.26 2.21 16.89
CA LYS A 116 1.72 1.95 16.99
C LYS A 116 2.38 1.90 15.63
N PHE A 117 1.70 1.30 14.65
CA PHE A 117 2.17 1.21 13.29
C PHE A 117 2.32 2.61 12.68
N GLU A 118 1.30 3.46 12.79
CA GLU A 118 1.27 4.85 12.33
C GLU A 118 2.38 5.69 12.96
N LYS A 119 2.58 5.58 14.28
CA LYS A 119 3.66 6.28 15.00
C LYS A 119 5.08 5.76 14.70
N GLY A 120 5.21 4.59 14.10
CA GLY A 120 6.50 4.02 13.72
C GLY A 120 7.25 4.86 12.69
N SER A 121 8.51 4.48 12.41
CA SER A 121 9.28 5.11 11.34
C SER A 121 8.56 4.99 10.00
N LEU A 122 8.47 6.12 9.30
CA LEU A 122 7.97 6.16 7.94
C LEU A 122 9.13 5.82 7.00
N ASP A 123 9.10 4.60 6.48
CA ASP A 123 10.15 4.07 5.62
C ASP A 123 9.57 3.20 4.49
N ASN A 124 10.44 2.84 3.56
CA ASN A 124 10.06 2.02 2.41
C ASN A 124 9.52 0.63 2.81
N THR A 125 9.92 0.09 3.97
CA THR A 125 9.40 -1.18 4.47
C THR A 125 7.94 -1.02 4.86
N LYS A 126 7.62 0.08 5.55
CA LYS A 126 6.25 0.43 5.95
C LYS A 126 5.35 0.66 4.73
N LEU A 127 5.84 1.39 3.73
CA LEU A 127 5.14 1.62 2.46
C LEU A 127 4.85 0.29 1.74
N ARG A 128 5.87 -0.56 1.56
CA ARG A 128 5.73 -1.89 0.95
C ARG A 128 4.78 -2.80 1.70
N PHE A 129 4.78 -2.72 3.02
CA PHE A 129 3.87 -3.48 3.87
C PHE A 129 2.42 -3.04 3.65
N LEU A 130 2.15 -1.73 3.70
CA LEU A 130 0.81 -1.18 3.48
C LEU A 130 0.28 -1.56 2.09
N TRP A 131 1.11 -1.37 1.05
CA TRP A 131 0.76 -1.77 -0.31
C TRP A 131 0.45 -3.27 -0.41
N GLY A 132 1.18 -4.10 0.34
CA GLY A 132 0.98 -5.55 0.37
C GLY A 132 -0.28 -5.99 1.12
N LEU A 133 -0.94 -5.09 1.84
CA LEU A 133 -2.24 -5.38 2.43
C LEU A 133 -3.38 -5.21 1.43
N LEU A 134 -3.21 -4.41 0.39
CA LEU A 134 -4.23 -4.12 -0.62
C LEU A 134 -4.32 -5.27 -1.65
N GLN A 135 -5.55 -5.62 -2.01
CA GLN A 135 -5.82 -6.57 -3.08
C GLN A 135 -5.58 -5.93 -4.46
N PRO A 136 -5.40 -6.73 -5.53
CA PRO A 136 -5.19 -6.20 -6.87
C PRO A 136 -6.18 -5.13 -7.32
N ASN A 137 -7.47 -5.33 -7.05
CA ASN A 137 -8.52 -4.38 -7.39
C ASN A 137 -8.43 -3.08 -6.57
N GLU A 138 -8.10 -3.17 -5.29
CA GLU A 138 -7.94 -1.98 -4.42
C GLU A 138 -6.67 -1.20 -4.78
N ARG A 139 -5.60 -1.88 -5.19
CA ARG A 139 -4.39 -1.21 -5.71
C ARG A 139 -4.65 -0.51 -7.03
N LYS A 140 -5.46 -1.14 -7.88
CA LYS A 140 -5.90 -0.56 -9.15
C LYS A 140 -6.77 0.69 -8.90
N GLU A 141 -7.78 0.57 -8.04
CA GLU A 141 -8.66 1.68 -7.66
C GLU A 141 -7.86 2.85 -7.09
N PHE A 142 -6.96 2.60 -6.14
CA PHE A 142 -6.07 3.64 -5.60
C PHE A 142 -5.28 4.37 -6.69
N ILE A 143 -4.74 3.64 -7.68
CA ILE A 143 -3.97 4.26 -8.77
C ILE A 143 -4.89 5.08 -9.67
N GLU A 144 -6.08 4.57 -10.01
CA GLU A 144 -7.05 5.28 -10.85
C GLU A 144 -7.52 6.59 -10.18
N ASP A 145 -7.88 6.54 -8.88
CA ASP A 145 -8.28 7.72 -8.11
C ASP A 145 -7.16 8.77 -8.02
N TYR A 146 -5.92 8.31 -7.86
CA TYR A 146 -4.76 9.19 -7.75
C TYR A 146 -4.37 9.81 -9.09
N GLU A 147 -4.55 9.08 -10.20
CA GLU A 147 -4.39 9.63 -11.55
C GLU A 147 -5.44 10.70 -11.83
N GLU A 148 -6.72 10.46 -11.54
CA GLU A 148 -7.80 11.45 -11.71
C GLU A 148 -7.50 12.73 -10.92
N PHE A 149 -7.13 12.61 -9.64
CA PHE A 149 -6.78 13.76 -8.80
C PHE A 149 -5.59 14.57 -9.34
N LEU A 150 -4.58 13.92 -9.93
CA LEU A 150 -3.40 14.61 -10.45
C LEU A 150 -3.60 15.25 -11.82
N PHE A 151 -4.57 14.78 -12.62
CA PHE A 151 -4.80 15.28 -13.97
C PHE A 151 -6.01 16.23 -14.07
N ASP A 152 -6.91 16.24 -13.09
CA ASP A 152 -7.98 17.25 -13.01
C ASP A 152 -7.44 18.66 -12.72
N ASP A 153 -6.33 18.79 -11.98
CA ASP A 153 -5.69 20.09 -11.70
C ASP A 153 -4.97 20.69 -12.93
N GLU A 154 -4.66 19.91 -13.98
CA GLU A 154 -4.01 20.39 -15.21
C GLU A 154 -5.01 21.06 -16.19
N GLU A 155 -6.33 20.83 -16.06
CA GLU A 155 -7.34 21.42 -16.95
C GLU A 155 -7.83 22.82 -16.48
N GLU A 156 -7.58 23.23 -15.24
CA GLU A 156 -8.03 24.54 -14.73
C GLU A 156 -7.05 25.71 -15.01
N GLU A 157 -5.79 25.46 -15.39
CA GLU A 157 -4.80 26.52 -15.65
C GLU A 157 -4.87 27.13 -17.07
N ASP A 158 -5.67 26.58 -17.99
CA ASP A 158 -5.78 27.05 -19.37
C ASP A 158 -6.93 28.07 -19.62
N GLU A 159 -7.68 28.49 -18.58
CA GLU A 159 -8.77 29.49 -18.69
C GLU A 159 -8.39 30.95 -18.31
N GLU A 160 -7.11 31.35 -18.39
CA GLU A 160 -6.74 32.77 -18.46
C GLU A 160 -6.63 33.26 -19.92
N GLU A 161 -7.72 33.21 -20.69
CA GLU A 161 -7.85 33.96 -21.96
C GLU A 161 -8.68 35.24 -21.78
N ASP A 162 -7.97 36.37 -21.80
CA ASP A 162 -8.35 37.68 -22.33
C ASP A 162 -9.73 38.27 -21.95
N PHE A 163 -9.79 38.95 -20.80
CA PHE A 163 -10.71 40.09 -20.63
C PHE A 163 -10.04 41.39 -21.07
N ASP A 164 -10.00 41.62 -22.39
CA ASP A 164 -9.92 42.95 -22.96
C ASP A 164 -11.35 43.45 -23.20
N TYR A 165 -11.85 44.42 -22.42
CA TYR A 165 -12.82 45.46 -22.83
C TYR A 165 -13.01 46.57 -21.78
#